data_AF-A0A9X5EJ60-F1
#
_entry.id   AF-A0A9X5EJ60-F1
#
_cell.length_a   1.000
_cell.length_b   1.000
_cell.length_c   1.000
_cell.angle_alpha   90.00
_cell.angle_beta   90.00
_cell.angle_gamma   90.00
#
_symmetry.space_group_name_H-M   'P 1'
#
loop_
_entity.id
_entity.type
_entity.pdbx_description
1 polymer ?
#
loop_
_entity_poly.entity_id
_entity_poly.type
_entity_poly.pdbx_seq_one_letter_code
_entity_poly.pdbx_strand_id
1 'polypeptide(L)'
;MGKVIEFLARVGSDASLRHASADAMRTALLEAGVDDVALGDALATNDGDALRALFGQREYISSQLPDSPAREEDPFDGEDDDDDTDVPPESISRTPSADPTG
;
A
#
# COMPACT_ATOMS: atom_id res chain seq x y z
N MET A 1 13.49 -15.55 1.03
CA MET A 1 12.74 -14.33 0.69
C MET A 1 11.34 -14.55 0.13
N GLY A 2 11.00 -15.66 -0.54
CA GLY A 2 9.62 -15.88 -1.07
C GLY A 2 8.51 -15.70 -0.02
N LYS A 3 8.65 -16.34 1.15
CA LYS A 3 7.68 -16.23 2.26
C LYS A 3 7.49 -14.80 2.79
N VAL A 4 8.55 -13.98 2.75
CA VAL A 4 8.49 -12.58 3.19
C VAL A 4 7.67 -11.75 2.21
N ILE A 5 7.88 -11.94 0.91
CA ILE A 5 7.11 -11.25 -0.13
C ILE A 5 5.63 -11.65 -0.07
N GLU A 6 5.34 -12.96 0.10
CA GLU A 6 3.98 -13.46 0.27
C GLU A 6 3.30 -12.88 1.53
N PHE A 7 4.04 -12.77 2.64
CA PHE A 7 3.55 -12.13 3.85
C PHE A 7 3.24 -10.64 3.63
N LEU A 8 4.15 -9.89 3.00
CA LEU A 8 3.94 -8.46 2.71
C LEU A 8 2.77 -8.25 1.74
N ALA A 9 2.58 -9.13 0.77
CA ALA A 9 1.41 -9.12 -0.10
C ALA A 9 0.12 -9.32 0.71
N ARG A 10 0.13 -10.25 1.68
CA ARG A 10 -0.99 -10.46 2.61
C ARG A 10 -1.29 -9.22 3.44
N VAL A 11 -0.27 -8.58 4.03
CA VAL A 11 -0.41 -7.31 4.78
C VAL A 11 -0.99 -6.20 3.90
N GLY A 12 -0.59 -6.15 2.62
CA GLY A 12 -1.15 -5.22 1.65
C GLY A 12 -2.65 -5.44 1.39
N SER A 13 -3.09 -6.70 1.33
CA SER A 13 -4.49 -7.06 1.07
C SER A 13 -5.40 -7.09 2.30
N ASP A 14 -4.86 -7.35 3.48
CA ASP A 14 -5.61 -7.57 4.72
C ASP A 14 -5.53 -6.35 5.64
N ALA A 15 -6.66 -5.64 5.76
CA ALA A 15 -6.77 -4.44 6.59
C ALA A 15 -6.51 -4.72 8.09
N SER A 16 -6.80 -5.94 8.57
CA SER A 16 -6.57 -6.30 9.97
C SER A 16 -5.08 -6.40 10.31
N LEU A 17 -4.27 -6.85 9.36
CA LEU A 17 -2.81 -6.91 9.51
C LEU A 17 -2.15 -5.54 9.36
N ARG A 18 -2.74 -4.66 8.54
CA ARG A 18 -2.23 -3.29 8.36
C ARG A 18 -2.26 -2.46 9.64
N HIS A 19 -3.22 -2.72 10.51
CA HIS A 19 -3.39 -2.03 11.79
C HIS A 19 -3.18 -2.96 13.00
N ALA A 20 -2.57 -4.12 12.77
CA ALA A 20 -2.27 -5.07 13.84
C ALA A 20 -1.32 -4.46 14.86
N SER A 21 -1.47 -4.86 16.12
CA SER A 21 -0.49 -4.54 17.15
C SER A 21 0.87 -5.18 16.82
N ALA A 22 1.94 -4.65 17.42
CA ALA A 22 3.29 -5.19 17.29
C ALA A 22 3.37 -6.71 17.56
N ASP A 23 2.69 -7.20 18.60
CA ASP A 23 2.70 -8.62 18.97
C ASP A 23 1.89 -9.48 17.99
N ALA A 24 0.77 -8.96 17.49
CA ALA A 24 -0.02 -9.63 16.46
C ALA A 24 0.76 -9.72 15.13
N MET A 25 1.51 -8.68 14.77
CA MET A 25 2.39 -8.67 13.60
C MET A 25 3.49 -9.73 13.72
N ARG A 26 4.18 -9.79 14.87
CA ARG A 26 5.22 -10.82 15.12
C ARG A 26 4.66 -12.24 15.08
N THR A 27 3.48 -12.45 15.66
CA THR A 27 2.79 -13.74 15.62
C THR A 27 2.45 -14.14 14.18
N ALA A 28 1.89 -13.21 13.41
CA ALA A 28 1.53 -13.45 12.02
C ALA A 28 2.74 -13.78 11.12
N LEU A 29 3.90 -13.17 11.37
CA LEU A 29 5.16 -13.50 10.70
C LEU A 29 5.63 -14.93 11.01
N LEU A 30 5.60 -15.31 12.29
CA LEU A 30 5.95 -16.66 12.73
C LEU A 30 5.01 -17.71 12.11
N GLU A 31 3.70 -17.44 12.07
CA GLU A 31 2.70 -18.29 11.42
C GLU A 31 2.95 -18.42 9.90
N ALA A 32 3.45 -17.37 9.25
CA ALA A 32 3.87 -17.40 7.85
C ALA A 32 5.22 -18.12 7.64
N GLY A 33 5.85 -18.62 8.71
CA GLY A 33 7.15 -19.30 8.66
C GLY A 33 8.30 -18.35 8.34
N VAL A 34 8.15 -17.07 8.71
CA VAL A 34 9.19 -16.05 8.68
C VAL A 34 9.68 -15.83 10.11
N ASP A 35 10.75 -16.53 10.46
CA ASP A 35 11.42 -16.40 11.75
C ASP A 35 12.64 -15.48 11.60
N ASP A 36 12.36 -14.18 11.46
CA ASP A 36 13.37 -13.13 11.39
C ASP A 36 13.00 -12.03 12.38
N VAL A 37 13.76 -11.97 13.48
CA VAL A 37 13.53 -11.03 14.59
C VAL A 37 13.69 -9.59 14.13
N ALA A 38 14.70 -9.29 13.31
CA ALA A 38 14.96 -7.93 12.86
C ALA A 38 13.86 -7.43 11.92
N LEU A 39 13.40 -8.31 11.01
CA LEU A 39 12.26 -8.01 10.15
C LEU A 39 10.96 -7.83 10.94
N GLY A 40 10.74 -8.70 11.94
CA GLY A 40 9.57 -8.59 12.81
C GLY A 40 9.53 -7.31 13.61
N ASP A 41 10.67 -6.87 14.16
CA ASP A 41 10.77 -5.61 14.87
C ASP A 41 10.59 -4.40 13.95
N ALA A 42 11.18 -4.43 12.76
CA ALA A 42 11.02 -3.35 11.78
C ALA A 42 9.56 -3.19 11.33
N LEU A 43 8.84 -4.30 11.10
CA LEU A 43 7.41 -4.27 10.76
C LEU A 43 6.55 -3.84 11.95
N ALA A 44 6.84 -4.35 13.15
CA ALA A 44 6.09 -4.03 14.36
C ALA A 44 6.19 -2.56 14.79
N THR A 45 7.31 -1.91 14.50
CA THR A 45 7.56 -0.49 14.80
C THR A 45 7.29 0.44 13.63
N ASN A 46 6.89 -0.10 12.46
CA ASN A 46 6.76 0.63 11.20
C ASN A 46 8.05 1.39 10.82
N ASP A 47 9.21 0.79 11.11
CA ASP A 47 10.52 1.34 10.79
C ASP A 47 10.87 1.06 9.32
N GLY A 48 10.50 2.01 8.47
CA GLY A 48 10.77 1.95 7.05
C GLY A 48 12.26 1.96 6.70
N ASP A 49 13.12 2.58 7.51
CA ASP A 49 14.56 2.63 7.25
C ASP A 49 15.23 1.30 7.59
N ALA A 50 14.85 0.68 8.71
CA ALA A 50 15.28 -0.67 9.05
C ALA A 50 14.83 -1.70 8.00
N LEU A 51 13.59 -1.60 7.50
CA LEU A 51 13.10 -2.45 6.41
C LEU A 51 13.93 -2.30 5.13
N ARG A 52 14.22 -1.06 4.72
CA ARG A 52 15.06 -0.79 3.54
C ARG A 52 16.46 -1.39 3.69
N ALA A 53 17.07 -1.20 4.86
CA ALA A 53 18.38 -1.76 5.17
C ALA A 53 18.37 -3.30 5.11
N LEU A 54 17.35 -3.95 5.67
CA LEU A 54 17.16 -5.41 5.63
C LEU A 54 17.00 -5.93 4.20
N PHE A 55 16.32 -5.18 3.33
CA PHE A 55 16.18 -5.51 1.91
C PHE A 55 17.39 -5.11 1.05
N GLY A 56 18.46 -4.59 1.66
CA GLY A 56 19.67 -4.18 0.95
C GLY A 56 19.48 -2.95 0.07
N GLN A 57 18.39 -2.19 0.25
CA GLN A 57 18.26 -0.87 -0.36
C GLN A 57 19.26 0.08 0.32
N ARG A 58 19.98 0.83 -0.52
CA ARG A 58 20.95 1.84 -0.08
C ARG A 58 20.22 3.17 0.21
N GLU A 59 20.61 4.27 -0.44
CA GLU A 59 19.92 5.54 -0.28
C GLU A 59 18.50 5.50 -0.88
N TYR A 60 17.52 5.87 -0.06
CA TYR A 60 16.16 6.14 -0.49
C TYR A 60 15.97 7.65 -0.55
N ILE A 61 15.85 8.20 -1.76
CA ILE A 61 15.58 9.62 -1.98
C ILE A 61 14.13 9.73 -2.47
N SER A 62 13.27 10.38 -1.69
CA SER A 62 11.95 10.80 -2.12
C SER A 62 11.93 12.30 -2.34
N SER A 63 11.65 12.75 -3.56
CA SER A 63 11.31 14.14 -3.84
C SER A 63 9.80 14.25 -4.02
N GLN A 64 9.16 15.11 -3.24
CA GLN A 64 7.83 15.59 -3.61
C GLN A 64 7.99 16.52 -4.80
N LEU A 65 7.14 16.38 -5.82
CA LEU A 65 7.06 17.42 -6.83
C LEU A 65 6.60 18.71 -6.13
N PRO A 66 7.19 19.87 -6.46
CA PRO A 66 6.65 21.13 -6.00
C PRO A 66 5.20 21.23 -6.49
N ASP A 67 4.28 21.60 -5.61
CA ASP A 67 2.92 22.01 -5.97
C ASP A 67 3.04 23.18 -6.95
N SER A 68 3.04 22.88 -8.25
CA SER A 68 3.01 23.90 -9.29
C SER A 68 1.55 24.26 -9.58
N PRO A 69 1.27 25.52 -9.93
CA PRO A 69 -0.03 26.14 -9.74
C PRO A 69 -1.06 25.51 -10.68
N ALA A 70 -2.28 25.34 -10.16
CA ALA A 70 -3.42 24.70 -10.79
C ALA A 70 -3.27 23.17 -10.94
N ARG A 71 -3.44 22.46 -9.82
CA ARG A 71 -4.43 21.37 -9.86
C ARG A 71 -5.69 22.03 -10.42
N GLU A 72 -6.10 21.70 -11.65
CA GLU A 72 -7.46 22.00 -12.06
C GLU A 72 -8.34 21.37 -10.98
N GLU A 73 -8.92 22.23 -10.14
CA GLU A 73 -10.02 21.85 -9.28
C GLU A 73 -11.08 21.36 -10.26
N ASP A 74 -11.11 20.06 -10.52
CA ASP A 74 -12.32 19.42 -10.97
C ASP A 74 -13.35 19.84 -9.91
N PRO A 75 -14.41 20.59 -10.27
CA PRO A 75 -15.45 20.91 -9.32
C PRO A 75 -16.10 19.58 -8.95
N PHE A 76 -15.51 18.93 -7.95
CA PHE A 76 -16.20 17.99 -7.11
C PHE A 76 -17.29 18.85 -6.46
N ASP A 77 -18.44 18.89 -7.12
CA ASP A 77 -19.68 19.38 -6.56
C ASP A 77 -20.03 18.36 -5.47
N GLY A 78 -19.36 18.53 -4.33
CA GLY A 78 -19.68 17.87 -3.09
C GLY A 78 -21.01 18.41 -2.60
N GLU A 79 -22.09 18.04 -3.27
CA GLU A 79 -23.32 17.73 -2.56
C GLU A 79 -23.07 16.39 -1.87
N ASP A 80 -22.42 16.50 -0.71
CA ASP A 80 -22.45 15.53 0.36
C ASP A 80 -23.90 15.53 0.90
N ASP A 81 -24.81 14.93 0.13
CA ASP A 81 -26.08 14.44 0.66
C ASP A 81 -25.85 12.96 0.97
N ASP A 82 -25.50 12.73 2.23
CA ASP A 82 -25.59 11.44 2.90
C ASP A 82 -27.01 10.88 2.72
N ASP A 83 -27.28 10.15 1.63
CA ASP A 83 -28.40 9.21 1.58
C ASP A 83 -28.00 7.91 0.87
N ASP A 84 -27.57 6.97 1.71
CA ASP A 84 -27.65 5.51 1.57
C ASP A 84 -28.30 5.03 0.26
N THR A 85 -27.51 4.73 -0.78
CA THR A 85 -27.94 3.78 -1.82
C THR A 85 -26.80 2.93 -2.38
N ASP A 86 -26.93 1.65 -2.11
CA ASP A 86 -26.15 0.48 -2.51
C ASP A 86 -26.02 0.36 -4.05
N VAL A 87 -24.91 0.83 -4.64
CA VAL A 87 -24.57 0.58 -6.05
C VAL A 87 -23.20 -0.11 -6.17
N PRO A 88 -23.11 -1.29 -6.79
CA PRO A 88 -21.86 -2.05 -6.86
C PRO A 88 -20.86 -1.36 -7.80
N PRO A 89 -19.55 -1.45 -7.56
CA PRO A 89 -18.57 -0.85 -8.45
C PRO A 89 -18.56 -1.58 -9.79
N GLU A 90 -19.22 -0.99 -10.79
CA GLU A 90 -19.16 -1.40 -12.19
C GLU A 90 -17.70 -1.40 -12.66
N SER A 91 -17.31 -2.52 -13.29
CA SER A 91 -15.95 -2.86 -13.68
C SER A 91 -15.39 -1.88 -14.71
N ILE A 92 -14.38 -1.10 -14.34
CA ILE A 92 -13.58 -0.31 -15.29
C ILE A 92 -12.71 -1.23 -16.17
N SER A 93 -13.29 -1.73 -17.25
CA SER A 93 -12.58 -2.47 -18.30
C SER A 93 -11.66 -1.52 -19.07
N ARG A 94 -10.38 -1.45 -18.68
CA ARG A 94 -9.36 -0.74 -19.44
C ARG A 94 -8.87 -1.62 -20.57
N THR A 95 -9.40 -1.42 -21.78
CA THR A 95 -8.66 -1.80 -23.00
C THR A 95 -7.95 -0.56 -23.53
N PRO A 96 -6.65 -0.64 -23.88
CA PRO A 96 -5.97 0.47 -24.51
C PRO A 96 -6.52 0.66 -25.92
N SER A 97 -6.99 1.87 -26.22
CA SER A 97 -7.40 2.29 -27.57
C SER A 97 -6.20 2.19 -28.50
N ALA A 98 -6.29 1.38 -29.54
CA ALA A 98 -5.27 1.28 -30.57
C ALA A 98 -5.22 2.59 -31.37
N ASP A 99 -4.05 3.19 -31.42
CA ASP A 99 -3.74 4.40 -32.20
C ASP A 99 -3.60 4.02 -33.69
N PRO A 100 -4.41 4.56 -34.62
CA PRO A 100 -4.14 4.40 -36.03
C PRO A 100 -3.26 5.55 -36.53
N THR A 101 -2.04 5.19 -36.86
CA THR A 101 -1.10 5.96 -37.68
C THR A 101 -1.76 6.34 -39.01
N GLY A 102 -1.68 7.63 -39.38
CA GLY A 102 -2.07 8.16 -40.68
C GLY A 102 -1.47 9.54 -40.91
#